data_AF-A7RT09-F1
#
_entry.id   AF-A7RT09-F1
#
_cell.length_a   1.000
_cell.length_b   1.000
_cell.length_c   1.000
_cell.angle_alpha   90.00
_cell.angle_beta   90.00
_cell.angle_gamma   90.00
#
_symmetry.space_group_name_H-M   'P 1'
#
loop_
_entity.id
_entity.type
_entity.pdbx_description
1 polymer ?
#
loop_
_entity_poly.entity_id
_entity_poly.type
_entity_poly.pdbx_seq_one_letter_code
_entity_poly.pdbx_strand_id
1 'polypeptide(L)' 'NNCCVFPFVYRGKRFNSCTRARHNRPWCAITPNYDGECCVFPFIYKGRRYNACTRRNSKRGPWCSLTNNYDKDRKWGYC' A
#
# COMPACT_ATOMS: atom_id res chain seq x y z
N ASN A 1 -4.90 -2.76 -6.72
CA ASN A 1 -4.90 -3.09 -5.28
C ASN A 1 -3.65 -3.90 -4.99
N ASN A 2 -2.82 -3.47 -4.05
CA ASN A 2 -1.35 -3.67 -3.94
C ASN A 2 -0.55 -2.79 -4.91
N CYS A 3 0.10 -1.77 -4.34
CA CYS A 3 1.03 -0.92 -5.06
C CYS A 3 2.25 -1.77 -5.46
N CYS A 4 2.37 -1.98 -6.76
CA CYS A 4 3.60 -2.48 -7.34
C CYS A 4 4.68 -1.42 -7.22
N VAL A 5 5.83 -1.79 -6.67
CA VAL A 5 7.02 -0.96 -6.76
C VAL A 5 7.72 -1.30 -8.06
N PHE A 6 7.75 -0.33 -8.98
CA PHE A 6 8.51 -0.41 -10.21
C PHE A 6 9.61 0.65 -10.21
N PRO A 7 10.84 0.33 -10.63
CA PRO A 7 11.33 -1.01 -10.93
C PRO A 7 11.46 -1.88 -9.67
N PHE A 8 11.22 -3.19 -9.78
CA PHE A 8 11.66 -4.16 -8.77
C PHE A 8 12.64 -5.17 -9.36
N VAL A 9 13.48 -5.73 -8.50
CA VAL A 9 14.40 -6.80 -8.87
C VAL A 9 13.87 -8.11 -8.31
N TYR A 10 13.69 -9.10 -9.19
CA TYR A 10 13.36 -10.46 -8.81
C TYR A 10 14.33 -11.41 -9.51
N ARG A 11 15.12 -12.16 -8.71
CA ARG A 11 16.16 -13.09 -9.17
C ARG A 11 17.12 -12.46 -10.19
N GLY A 12 17.59 -11.24 -9.89
CA GLY A 12 18.53 -10.50 -10.74
C GLY A 12 17.93 -9.86 -11.99
N LYS A 13 16.62 -10.06 -12.26
CA LYS A 13 15.93 -9.40 -13.38
C LYS A 13 15.11 -8.21 -12.89
N ARG A 14 15.27 -7.07 -13.56
CA ARG A 14 14.53 -5.84 -13.30
C ARG A 14 13.19 -5.88 -14.02
N PHE A 15 12.11 -5.53 -13.31
CA PHE A 15 10.75 -5.50 -13.82
C PHE A 15 10.13 -4.13 -13.59
N ASN A 16 9.63 -3.52 -14.67
CA ASN A 16 8.98 -2.21 -14.66
C ASN A 16 7.44 -2.31 -14.73
N SER A 17 6.90 -3.53 -14.70
CA SER A 17 5.46 -3.82 -14.75
C SER A 17 5.17 -5.14 -14.03
N CYS A 18 3.89 -5.46 -13.84
CA CYS A 18 3.49 -6.78 -13.35
C CYS A 18 4.07 -7.88 -14.25
N THR A 19 4.51 -8.96 -13.63
CA THR A 19 5.11 -10.12 -14.30
C THR A 19 4.35 -11.39 -13.96
N ARG A 20 4.38 -12.38 -14.85
CA ARG A 20 3.96 -13.77 -14.57
C ARG A 20 5.16 -14.67 -14.30
N ALA A 21 6.34 -14.08 -14.06
CA ALA A 21 7.57 -14.83 -13.81
C ALA A 21 7.34 -15.82 -12.66
N ARG A 22 7.36 -17.13 -13.00
CA ARG A 22 7.14 -18.26 -12.08
C ARG A 22 5.83 -18.23 -11.28
N HIS A 23 4.80 -17.54 -11.78
CA HIS A 23 3.49 -17.50 -11.15
C HIS A 23 2.37 -17.56 -12.20
N ASN A 24 1.28 -18.26 -11.87
CA ASN A 24 0.13 -18.45 -12.76
C ASN A 24 -0.76 -17.19 -12.88
N ARG A 25 -0.48 -16.13 -12.11
CA ARG A 25 -1.17 -14.83 -12.18
C ARG A 25 -0.15 -13.68 -12.21
N PRO A 26 -0.48 -12.54 -12.87
CA PRO A 26 0.34 -11.34 -12.82
C PRO A 26 0.58 -10.87 -11.38
N TRP A 27 1.83 -10.60 -11.04
CA TRP A 27 2.27 -10.13 -9.73
C TRP A 27 3.36 -9.05 -9.88
N CYS A 28 3.65 -8.34 -8.80
CA CYS A 28 4.71 -7.33 -8.74
C CYS A 28 5.27 -7.27 -7.33
N ALA A 29 6.51 -6.81 -7.15
CA ALA A 29 7.04 -6.59 -5.81
C ALA A 29 6.38 -5.38 -5.16
N ILE A 30 6.28 -5.40 -3.84
CA ILE A 30 5.62 -4.36 -3.03
C ILE A 30 6.61 -3.45 -2.29
N THR A 31 7.91 -3.78 -2.27
CA THR A 31 9.03 -2.94 -1.75
C THR A 31 10.37 -3.37 -2.39
N PRO A 32 11.41 -2.50 -2.45
CA PRO A 32 12.80 -2.90 -2.64
C PRO A 32 13.54 -3.09 -1.29
N ASN A 33 13.15 -2.35 -0.24
CA ASN A 33 13.51 -2.45 1.19
C ASN A 33 12.90 -1.22 1.92
N TYR A 34 11.82 -1.36 2.71
CA TYR A 34 11.39 -0.35 3.71
C TYR A 34 10.32 -0.90 4.68
N ASP A 35 10.43 -0.49 5.95
CA ASP A 35 9.67 -0.88 7.14
C ASP A 35 8.29 -0.16 7.28
N GLY A 36 7.61 0.09 6.16
CA GLY A 36 6.37 0.88 6.15
C GLY A 36 5.28 0.17 5.36
N GLU A 37 4.29 -0.39 6.06
CA GLU A 37 3.14 -1.04 5.43
C GLU A 37 2.43 -0.06 4.47
N CYS A 38 1.90 -0.55 3.35
CA CYS A 38 1.23 0.28 2.35
C CYS A 38 -0.20 0.64 2.74
N CYS A 39 -0.68 1.78 2.22
CA CYS A 39 -2.08 2.18 2.34
C CYS A 39 -3.04 1.10 1.82
N VAL A 40 -4.04 0.75 2.62
CA VAL A 40 -5.13 -0.15 2.24
C VAL A 40 -6.37 0.68 1.93
N PHE A 41 -7.00 0.43 0.77
CA PHE A 41 -8.23 1.09 0.36
C PHE A 41 -9.30 0.07 -0.07
N PRO A 42 -10.58 0.28 0.28
CA PRO A 42 -11.05 1.22 1.30
C PRO A 42 -10.56 0.86 2.70
N PHE A 43 -10.28 1.87 3.53
CA PHE A 43 -10.11 1.69 4.97
C PHE A 43 -11.21 2.40 5.76
N ILE A 44 -11.52 1.87 6.95
CA ILE A 44 -12.48 2.48 7.87
C ILE A 44 -11.74 3.37 8.87
N TYR A 45 -12.15 4.63 8.98
CA TYR A 45 -11.70 5.58 10.01
C TYR A 45 -12.89 6.36 10.58
N LYS A 46 -13.06 6.33 11.90
CA LYS A 46 -14.20 6.89 12.63
C LYS A 46 -15.54 6.48 12.02
N GLY A 47 -15.68 5.18 11.70
CA GLY A 47 -16.89 4.61 11.10
C GLY A 47 -17.15 5.01 9.64
N ARG A 48 -16.23 5.73 8.97
CA ARG A 48 -16.35 6.12 7.56
C ARG A 48 -15.34 5.38 6.69
N ARG A 49 -15.76 4.97 5.49
CA ARG A 49 -14.88 4.37 4.49
C ARG A 49 -14.14 5.44 3.69
N TYR A 50 -12.83 5.27 3.54
CA TYR A 50 -11.95 6.13 2.77
C TYR A 50 -11.30 5.31 1.66
N ASN A 51 -11.50 5.72 0.40
CA ASN A 51 -10.91 5.09 -0.78
C ASN A 51 -9.61 5.77 -1.26
N ALA A 52 -9.18 6.82 -0.55
CA ALA A 52 -7.99 7.60 -0.86
C ALA A 52 -7.41 8.17 0.43
N CYS A 53 -6.19 8.71 0.35
CA CYS A 53 -5.56 9.38 1.47
C CYS A 53 -6.43 10.55 1.97
N THR A 54 -6.44 10.76 3.28
CA THR A 54 -7.27 11.76 3.94
C THR A 54 -6.41 12.69 4.78
N ARG A 55 -6.76 13.98 4.82
CA ARG A 55 -6.15 14.96 5.76
C ARG A 55 -6.91 15.03 7.09
N ARG A 56 -7.95 14.21 7.26
CA ARG A 56 -8.77 14.20 8.47
C ARG A 56 -7.89 13.96 9.70
N ASN A 57 -7.92 14.89 10.64
CA ASN A 57 -7.17 14.79 11.89
C ASN A 57 -5.63 14.71 11.72
N SER A 58 -5.09 15.21 10.61
CA SER A 58 -3.64 15.34 10.39
C SER A 58 -3.28 16.77 10.04
N LYS A 59 -2.36 17.36 10.83
CA LYS A 59 -1.83 18.71 10.59
C LYS A 59 -0.63 18.71 9.63
N ARG A 60 0.03 17.55 9.45
CA ARG A 60 1.30 17.42 8.72
C ARG A 60 1.10 17.06 7.25
N GLY A 61 0.06 16.32 6.91
CA GLY A 61 -0.13 15.83 5.54
C GLY A 61 -1.29 14.84 5.40
N PRO A 62 -1.63 14.44 4.16
CA PRO A 62 -2.57 13.35 3.95
C PRO A 62 -2.01 12.03 4.50
N TRP A 63 -2.89 11.15 4.95
CA TRP A 63 -2.52 9.86 5.51
C TRP A 63 -3.52 8.78 5.09
N CYS A 64 -3.13 7.52 5.26
CA CYS A 64 -3.94 6.37 4.95
C CYS A 64 -3.81 5.32 6.06
N SER A 65 -4.82 4.46 6.21
CA SER A 65 -4.65 3.27 7.04
C SER A 65 -3.83 2.23 6.30
N LEU A 66 -3.02 1.47 7.05
CA LEU A 66 -2.27 0.34 6.53
C LEU A 66 -3.06 -0.98 6.62
N THR A 67 -4.31 -0.90 7.09
CA THR A 67 -5.25 -2.01 7.17
C THR A 67 -6.63 -1.59 6.65
N ASN A 68 -7.54 -2.55 6.51
CA ASN A 68 -8.92 -2.26 6.09
C ASN A 68 -9.73 -1.53 7.18
N ASN A 69 -9.26 -1.48 8.42
CA ASN A 69 -9.96 -0.87 9.54
C ASN A 69 -9.00 -0.22 10.53
N TYR A 70 -8.73 1.07 10.32
CA TYR A 70 -7.96 1.88 11.27
C TYR A 70 -8.58 1.86 12.67
N ASP A 71 -9.91 1.86 12.78
CA ASP A 71 -10.57 1.95 14.10
C ASP A 71 -10.23 0.74 14.99
N LYS A 72 -9.95 -0.42 14.37
CA LYS A 72 -9.50 -1.64 15.05
C LYS A 72 -7.98 -1.70 15.20
N ASP A 73 -7.27 -1.57 14.09
CA ASP A 73 -5.83 -1.90 14.05
C ASP A 73 -4.93 -0.70 14.38
N ARG A 74 -5.45 0.52 14.18
CA ARG A 74 -4.77 1.80 14.42
C ARG A 74 -3.44 1.95 13.69
N LYS A 75 -3.22 1.17 12.63
CA LYS A 75 -2.06 1.28 11.76
C LYS A 75 -2.31 2.28 10.64
N TRP A 76 -1.39 3.21 10.47
CA TRP A 76 -1.49 4.27 9.49
C TRP A 76 -0.10 4.75 9.05
N GLY A 77 -0.04 5.31 7.84
CA GLY A 77 1.14 5.93 7.28
C GLY A 77 0.78 7.24 6.60
N TYR A 78 1.76 8.12 6.46
CA TYR A 78 1.59 9.29 5.61
C TYR A 78 1.52 8.89 4.15
N CYS A 79 0.73 9.66 3.41
CA CYS A 79 0.86 9.82 1.98
C CYS A 79 1.66 11.11 1.73
#